data_AF-A0A352WIA5-F1
#
_entry.id   AF-A0A352WIA5-F1
#
_cell.length_a   1.000
_cell.length_b   1.000
_cell.length_c   1.000
_cell.angle_alpha   90.00
_cell.angle_beta   90.00
_cell.angle_gamma   90.00
#
_symmetry.space_group_name_H-M   'P 1'
#
loop_
_entity.id
_entity.type
_entity.pdbx_description
1 polymer ?
#
loop_
_entity_poly.entity_id
_entity_poly.type
_entity_poly.pdbx_seq_one_letter_code
_entity_poly.pdbx_strand_id
1 'polypeptide(L)' 'MYKKLAKLVMYRDEKGDSILSGVSRIIYEYDNKVIDRDTAVSHIYGEIRKLLEVATSYAFDKNLWRDYIAFYLIMNENP' A
#
# COMPACT_ATOMS: atom_id res chain seq x y z
N MET A 1 8.91 -4.49 6.40
CA MET A 1 7.93 -3.38 6.28
C MET A 1 6.56 -3.74 6.88
N TYR A 2 6.05 -4.95 6.65
CA TYR A 2 4.78 -5.43 7.22
C TYR A 2 4.69 -5.32 8.77
N LYS A 3 5.79 -5.59 9.50
CA LYS A 3 5.85 -5.41 10.97
C LYS A 3 5.68 -3.96 11.44
N LYS A 4 6.00 -2.98 10.59
CA LYS A 4 5.78 -1.55 10.87
C LYS A 4 4.34 -1.14 10.50
N LEU A 5 3.81 -1.69 9.41
CA LEU A 5 2.41 -1.53 9.00
C LEU A 5 1.42 -2.12 10.02
N ALA A 6 1.68 -3.30 10.57
CA ALA A 6 0.87 -3.91 11.63
C ALA A 6 0.83 -3.11 12.95
N LYS A 7 1.79 -2.18 13.14
CA LYS A 7 1.83 -1.27 14.30
C LYS A 7 1.08 0.04 14.06
N LEU A 8 0.72 0.36 12.81
CA LEU A 8 -0.13 1.51 12.50
C LEU A 8 -1.58 1.12 12.79
N VAL A 9 -2.15 1.70 13.84
CA VAL A 9 -3.49 1.39 14.38
C VAL A 9 -4.59 1.52 13.31
N MET A 10 -4.39 2.39 12.33
CA MET A 10 -5.31 2.67 11.22
C MET A 10 -5.55 1.48 10.27
N TYR A 11 -4.68 0.46 10.23
CA TYR A 11 -4.81 -0.67 9.30
C TYR A 11 -5.51 -1.90 9.91
N ARG A 12 -6.08 -1.79 11.11
CA ARG A 12 -6.73 -2.93 11.79
C ARG A 12 -8.17 -3.19 11.33
N ASP A 13 -8.86 -2.18 10.80
CA ASP A 13 -10.32 -2.23 10.57
C ASP A 13 -10.73 -2.26 9.09
N GLU A 14 -9.75 -2.26 8.19
CA GLU A 14 -10.03 -2.19 6.76
C GLU A 14 -10.00 -3.56 6.12
N LYS A 15 -10.91 -3.75 5.17
CA LYS A 15 -11.19 -4.97 4.39
C LYS A 15 -10.01 -5.54 3.58
N GLY A 16 -8.77 -5.13 3.85
CA GLY A 16 -7.56 -5.71 3.30
C GLY A 16 -7.11 -5.17 1.93
N ASP A 17 -7.81 -4.18 1.37
CA ASP A 17 -7.71 -3.84 -0.07
C ASP A 17 -6.95 -2.55 -0.40
N SER A 18 -6.22 -1.97 0.56
CA SER A 18 -5.38 -0.78 0.32
C SER A 18 -4.08 -1.12 -0.45
N ILE A 19 -3.46 -0.11 -1.07
CA ILE A 19 -2.15 -0.27 -1.72
C ILE A 19 -1.09 -0.66 -0.68
N LEU A 20 -1.19 -0.12 0.54
CA LEU A 20 -0.25 -0.39 1.62
C LEU A 20 -0.38 -1.81 2.18
N SER A 21 -1.60 -2.35 2.26
CA SER A 21 -1.81 -3.77 2.60
C SER A 21 -1.32 -4.69 1.49
N GLY A 22 -1.50 -4.31 0.21
CA GLY A 22 -0.91 -4.99 -0.94
C GLY A 22 0.62 -5.11 -0.83
N VAL A 23 1.32 -3.98 -0.67
CA VAL A 23 2.79 -3.97 -0.50
C VAL A 23 3.23 -4.74 0.75
N SER A 24 2.49 -4.61 1.87
CA SER A 24 2.75 -5.38 3.09
C SER A 24 2.72 -6.89 2.84
N ARG A 25 1.69 -7.35 2.13
CA ARG A 25 1.47 -8.75 1.79
C ARG A 25 2.57 -9.28 0.88
N ILE A 26 2.96 -8.54 -0.15
CA ILE A 26 4.04 -8.95 -1.06
C ILE A 26 5.35 -9.15 -0.30
N ILE A 27 5.69 -8.22 0.59
CA ILE A 27 6.91 -8.32 1.41
C ILE A 27 6.82 -9.51 2.37
N TYR A 28 5.66 -9.76 2.97
CA TYR A 28 5.45 -10.92 3.82
C TYR A 28 5.59 -12.24 3.05
N GLU A 29 4.97 -12.36 1.87
CA GLU A 29 5.06 -13.55 1.02
C GLU A 29 6.49 -13.80 0.54
N TYR A 30 7.22 -12.74 0.19
CA TYR A 30 8.64 -12.84 -0.19
C TYR A 30 9.53 -13.26 0.99
N ASP A 31 9.40 -12.62 2.16
CA ASP A 31 10.19 -12.94 3.36
C ASP A 31 9.97 -14.39 3.83
N ASN A 32 8.76 -14.93 3.63
CA ASN A 32 8.40 -16.31 3.96
C ASN A 32 8.65 -17.31 2.81
N LYS A 33 9.31 -16.88 1.72
CA LYS A 33 9.63 -17.71 0.55
C LYS A 33 8.41 -18.34 -0.13
N VAL A 34 7.25 -17.70 -0.04
CA VAL A 34 6.02 -18.10 -0.74
C VAL A 34 6.11 -17.73 -2.23
N ILE A 35 6.74 -16.59 -2.52
CA ILE A 35 7.00 -16.10 -3.89
C ILE A 35 8.49 -15.85 -4.08
N ASP A 36 8.95 -15.99 -5.32
CA ASP A 36 10.31 -15.63 -5.70
C ASP A 36 10.47 -14.10 -5.89
N ARG A 37 11.71 -13.69 -6.15
CA ARG A 37 12.07 -12.27 -6.29
C ARG A 37 11.39 -11.61 -7.48
N ASP A 38 11.32 -12.28 -8.61
CA ASP A 38 10.78 -11.72 -9.86
C ASP A 38 9.25 -11.56 -9.73
N THR A 39 8.59 -12.55 -9.12
CA THR A 39 7.18 -12.46 -8.75
C THR A 39 6.92 -11.29 -7.80
N ALA A 40 7.75 -11.14 -6.75
CA ALA A 40 7.61 -10.01 -5.82
C ALA A 40 7.78 -8.65 -6.49
N VAL A 41 8.77 -8.51 -7.38
CA VAL A 41 9.00 -7.28 -8.16
C VAL A 41 7.80 -6.97 -9.08
N SER A 42 7.29 -7.99 -9.78
CA SER A 42 6.10 -7.85 -10.62
C SER A 42 4.88 -7.36 -9.83
N HIS A 43 4.63 -7.94 -8.66
CA HIS A 43 3.52 -7.53 -7.80
C HIS A 43 3.72 -6.10 -7.25
N ILE A 44 4.95 -5.71 -6.90
CA ILE A 44 5.25 -4.33 -6.49
C ILE A 44 4.91 -3.35 -7.61
N TYR A 45 5.26 -3.66 -8.87
CA TYR A 45 4.88 -2.81 -10.00
C TYR A 45 3.36 -2.66 -10.14
N GLY A 46 2.59 -3.70 -9.82
CA GLY A 46 1.13 -3.62 -9.74
C GLY A 46 0.66 -2.59 -8.70
N GLU A 47 1.25 -2.60 -7.51
CA GLU A 47 0.92 -1.62 -6.45
C GLU A 47 1.38 -0.20 -6.80
N ILE A 48 2.53 -0.04 -7.45
CA ILE A 48 2.99 1.27 -7.95
C ILE A 48 2.04 1.81 -9.02
N ARG A 49 1.52 0.96 -9.90
CA ARG A 49 0.54 1.38 -10.91
C ARG A 49 -0.74 1.90 -10.27
N LYS A 50 -1.28 1.20 -9.27
CA LYS A 50 -2.45 1.67 -8.51
C LYS A 50 -2.17 3.04 -7.87
N LEU A 51 -0.97 3.23 -7.32
CA LEU A 51 -0.58 4.51 -6.73
C LEU A 51 -0.58 5.65 -7.76
N LEU A 52 -0.07 5.39 -8.97
CA LEU A 52 -0.08 6.37 -10.06
C LEU A 52 -1.50 6.68 -10.54
N GLU A 53 -2.38 5.69 -10.62
CA GLU A 53 -3.79 5.88 -10.98
C GLU A 53 -4.50 6.76 -9.96
N VAL A 54 -4.35 6.48 -8.65
CA VAL A 54 -4.89 7.32 -7.57
C VAL A 54 -4.29 8.72 -7.62
N ALA A 55 -2.97 8.84 -7.78
CA ALA A 55 -2.29 10.12 -7.88
C ALA A 55 -2.84 10.97 -9.03
N THR A 56 -3.14 10.35 -10.17
CA THR A 56 -3.72 11.03 -11.33
C THR A 56 -5.14 11.49 -11.05
N SER A 57 -5.98 10.64 -10.43
CA SER A 57 -7.37 10.97 -10.12
C SER A 57 -7.51 12.09 -9.08
N TYR A 58 -6.58 12.18 -8.13
CA TYR A 58 -6.61 13.16 -7.04
C TYR A 58 -5.56 14.27 -7.19
N ALA A 59 -4.92 14.37 -8.35
CA ALA A 59 -3.90 15.36 -8.68
C ALA A 59 -2.76 15.47 -7.64
N PHE A 60 -2.26 14.33 -7.15
CA PHE A 60 -1.07 14.32 -6.30
C PHE A 60 0.14 14.80 -7.09
N ASP A 61 0.84 15.80 -6.56
CA ASP A 61 1.84 16.57 -7.30
C ASP A 61 3.23 16.58 -6.64
N LYS A 62 3.38 16.02 -5.44
CA LYS A 62 4.65 16.03 -4.68
C LYS A 62 5.20 14.64 -4.48
N ASN A 63 4.93 14.05 -3.33
CA ASN A 63 5.45 12.75 -2.96
C ASN A 63 4.26 11.80 -2.90
N LEU A 64 4.10 10.99 -3.94
CA LEU A 64 2.92 10.16 -4.13
C LEU A 64 2.60 9.30 -2.90
N TRP A 65 3.62 8.77 -2.22
CA TRP A 65 3.41 7.99 -1.00
C TRP A 65 2.90 8.84 0.16
N ARG A 66 3.45 10.03 0.37
CA ARG A 66 2.97 10.96 1.41
C ARG A 66 1.55 11.43 1.10
N ASP A 67 1.29 11.80 -0.14
CA ASP A 67 0.00 12.29 -0.60
C ASP A 67 -1.06 11.18 -0.50
N TYR A 68 -0.70 9.94 -0.86
CA TYR A 68 -1.55 8.76 -0.68
C TYR A 68 -1.85 8.47 0.79
N ILE A 69 -0.84 8.51 1.67
CA ILE A 69 -1.06 8.31 3.12
C ILE A 69 -1.99 9.40 3.66
N ALA A 70 -1.79 10.67 3.28
CA ALA A 70 -2.67 11.76 3.70
C ALA A 70 -4.11 11.59 3.21
N PHE A 71 -4.28 11.24 1.92
CA PHE A 71 -5.58 10.90 1.34
C PHE A 71 -6.25 9.76 2.10
N TYR A 72 -5.52 8.68 2.35
CA TYR A 72 -6.02 7.50 3.03
C TYR A 72 -6.49 7.80 4.46
N LEU A 73 -5.72 8.61 5.21
CA LEU A 73 -6.10 9.06 6.54
C LEU A 73 -7.39 9.89 6.52
N ILE A 74 -7.48 10.87 5.62
CA ILE A 74 -8.64 11.74 5.51
C ILE A 74 -9.91 10.95 5.14
N MET A 75 -9.79 9.99 4.22
CA MET A 75 -10.93 9.23 3.71
C MET A 75 -11.42 8.14 4.68
N ASN A 76 -10.57 7.63 5.56
CA ASN A 76 -10.92 6.55 6.50
C ASN A 76 -11.19 7.03 7.94
N GLU A 77 -10.83 8.27 8.33
CA GLU A 77 -11.17 8.83 9.65
C GLU A 77 -12.52 9.56 9.70
N ASN A 78 -13.28 9.62 8.59
CA ASN A 78 -14.61 10.22 8.59
C ASN A 78 -15.70 9.16 8.25
N PRO A 79 -16.41 8.61 9.25
CA PRO A 79 -17.51 7.66 9.06
C PRO A 79 -18.76 8.26 8.39
#